data_AF-A0A3N7ZY75-F1
#
_entry.id   AF-A0A3N7ZY75-F1
#
_cell.length_a   1.000
_cell.length_b   1.000
_cell.length_c   1.000
_cell.angle_alpha   90.00
_cell.angle_beta   90.00
_cell.angle_gamma   90.00
#
_symmetry.space_group_name_H-M   'P 1'
#
loop_
_entity.id
_entity.type
_entity.pdbx_description
1 polymer ?
#
loop_
_entity_poly.entity_id
_entity_poly.type
_entity_poly.pdbx_seq_one_letter_code
_entity_poly.pdbx_strand_id
1 'polypeptide(L)' 'MILDPVLNMLPGFKSFQVPAHTGTCPTASFSVFGNTYTVSEHCVLLEQYRTPITGAFSLMFLLASVFIVLMA' A
#
# COMPACT_ATOMS: atom_id res chain seq x y z
N MET A 1 -14.75 7.77 22.84
CA MET A 1 -13.48 7.02 22.73
C MET A 1 -12.38 7.82 23.41
N ILE A 2 -11.29 7.21 23.92
CA ILE A 2 -10.27 7.99 24.68
C ILE A 2 -9.57 9.07 23.82
N LEU A 3 -9.61 8.93 22.49
CA LEU A 3 -9.07 9.90 21.52
C LEU A 3 -10.08 10.95 21.02
N ASP A 4 -11.34 10.95 21.49
CA ASP A 4 -12.39 11.91 21.08
C ASP A 4 -11.96 13.40 21.11
N PRO A 5 -11.29 13.89 22.16
CA PRO A 5 -10.90 15.30 22.21
C PRO A 5 -9.82 15.64 21.17
N VAL A 6 -8.89 14.73 20.87
CA VAL A 6 -7.85 14.92 19.84
C VAL A 6 -8.46 14.88 18.44
N LEU A 7 -9.39 13.95 18.18
CA LEU A 7 -10.12 13.83 16.92
C LEU A 7 -11.08 15.00 16.65
N ASN A 8 -11.53 15.72 17.68
CA ASN A 8 -12.29 16.97 17.52
C ASN A 8 -11.41 18.18 17.19
N MET A 9 -10.11 18.14 17.50
CA MET A 9 -9.14 19.19 17.14
C MET A 9 -8.63 19.05 15.70
N LEU A 10 -8.74 17.86 15.10
CA LEU A 10 -8.34 17.56 13.73
C LEU A 10 -9.54 17.08 12.87
N PRO A 11 -10.48 17.97 12.51
CA PRO A 11 -11.71 17.60 11.81
C PRO A 11 -11.49 16.92 10.46
N GLY A 12 -10.36 17.21 9.79
CA GLY A 12 -9.99 16.57 8.52
C GLY A 12 -9.66 15.08 8.61
N PHE A 13 -9.25 14.59 9.80
CA PHE A 13 -8.91 13.17 9.99
C PHE A 13 -10.12 12.30 10.32
N LYS A 14 -11.23 12.88 10.80
CA LYS A 14 -12.49 12.16 11.06
C LYS A 14 -13.12 11.60 9.78
N SER A 15 -12.94 12.29 8.65
CA SER A 15 -13.44 11.88 7.33
C SER A 15 -12.34 11.36 6.40
N PHE A 16 -11.08 11.32 6.86
CA PHE A 16 -9.97 10.89 6.03
C PHE A 16 -10.03 9.37 5.82
N GLN A 17 -10.42 8.96 4.63
CA GLN A 17 -10.27 7.61 4.15
C GLN A 17 -9.07 7.57 3.21
N VAL A 18 -8.09 6.73 3.52
CA VAL A 18 -6.99 6.44 2.59
C VAL A 18 -7.63 5.78 1.37
N PRO A 19 -7.53 6.39 0.18
CA PRO A 19 -8.09 5.78 -1.01
C PRO A 19 -7.35 4.45 -1.28
N ALA A 20 -8.11 3.40 -1.60
CA ALA A 20 -7.54 2.12 -1.99
C ALA A 20 -6.90 2.26 -3.38
N HIS A 21 -5.68 2.79 -3.43
CA HIS A 21 -4.91 2.86 -4.66
C HIS A 21 -4.45 1.45 -5.03
N THR A 22 -5.15 0.81 -5.96
CA THR A 22 -4.69 -0.45 -6.56
C THR A 22 -3.70 -0.10 -7.67
N GLY A 23 -2.40 -0.19 -7.37
CA GLY A 23 -1.37 -0.16 -8.41
C GLY A 23 -1.47 -1.42 -9.27
N THR A 24 -1.71 -1.25 -10.57
CA THR A 24 -1.59 -2.33 -11.56
C THR A 24 -0.17 -2.31 -12.10
N CYS A 25 0.51 -3.45 -12.08
CA CYS A 25 1.87 -3.54 -12.57
C CYS A 25 1.88 -3.42 -14.11
N PRO A 26 2.49 -2.37 -14.69
CA PRO A 26 2.42 -2.10 -16.12
C PRO A 26 3.37 -3.04 -16.87
N THR A 27 2.82 -3.88 -17.74
CA THR A 27 3.63 -4.72 -18.63
C THR A 27 3.97 -3.94 -19.89
N ALA A 28 5.24 -3.53 -20.02
CA ALA A 28 5.71 -2.87 -21.23
C ALA A 28 5.93 -3.94 -22.32
N SER A 29 5.25 -3.79 -23.45
CA SER A 29 5.47 -4.60 -24.66
C SER A 29 6.18 -3.76 -25.72
N PHE A 30 7.25 -4.30 -26.30
CA PHE A 30 7.97 -3.67 -27.41
C PHE A 30 8.05 -4.60 -28.62
N SER A 31 7.88 -4.01 -29.81
CA SER A 31 7.93 -4.71 -31.10
C SER A 31 9.25 -4.41 -31.79
N VAL A 32 10.05 -5.45 -32.03
CA VAL A 32 11.36 -5.34 -32.71
C VAL A 32 11.49 -6.50 -33.69
N PHE A 33 11.86 -6.20 -34.95
CA PHE A 33 12.05 -7.21 -36.00
C PHE A 33 10.87 -8.17 -36.19
N GLY A 34 9.63 -7.66 -36.17
CA GLY A 34 8.43 -8.47 -36.35
C GLY A 34 8.07 -9.39 -35.16
N ASN A 35 8.81 -9.31 -34.06
CA ASN A 35 8.57 -10.05 -32.83
C ASN A 35 8.16 -9.10 -31.70
N THR A 36 7.15 -9.50 -30.93
CA THR A 36 6.68 -8.78 -29.75
C THR A 36 7.30 -9.37 -28.50
N TYR A 37 8.03 -8.56 -27.73
CA TYR A 37 8.64 -8.92 -26.46
C TYR A 37 7.91 -8.20 -25.33
N THR A 38 7.48 -8.96 -24.32
CA THR A 38 6.80 -8.45 -23.13
C THR A 38 7.76 -8.47 -21.94
N VAL A 39 8.02 -7.32 -21.32
CA VAL A 39 8.82 -7.25 -20.09
C VAL A 39 7.89 -7.54 -18.91
N SER A 40 7.70 -8.83 -18.61
CA SER A 40 6.80 -9.31 -17.55
C SER A 40 7.52 -9.83 -16.30
N GLU A 41 8.81 -10.13 -16.37
CA GLU A 41 9.53 -10.87 -15.30
C GLU A 41 9.46 -10.18 -13.93
N HIS A 42 9.71 -8.87 -13.89
CA HIS A 42 9.61 -8.09 -12.66
C HIS A 42 8.18 -8.01 -12.12
N CYS A 43 7.21 -8.13 -13.00
CA CYS A 43 5.80 -8.03 -12.69
C CYS A 43 5.26 -9.35 -12.09
N VAL A 44 5.72 -10.49 -12.61
CA VAL A 44 5.36 -11.82 -12.10
C VAL A 44 5.78 -11.98 -10.65
N LEU A 45 7.02 -11.61 -10.31
CA LEU A 45 7.51 -11.70 -8.93
C LEU A 45 6.72 -10.80 -7.98
N LEU A 46 6.43 -9.57 -8.40
CA LEU A 46 5.72 -8.61 -7.55
C LEU A 46 4.25 -9.01 -7.33
N GLU A 47 3.58 -9.52 -8.36
CA GLU A 47 2.20 -9.97 -8.26
C GLU A 47 2.08 -11.25 -7.42
N GLN A 48 3.05 -12.16 -7.54
CA GLN A 48 3.10 -13.39 -6.73
C GLN A 48 3.15 -13.09 -5.23
N TYR A 49 3.87 -12.03 -4.82
CA TYR A 49 4.03 -11.66 -3.41
C TYR A 49 3.20 -10.43 -3.00
N ARG A 50 2.27 -9.97 -3.84
CA ARG A 50 1.48 -8.77 -3.57
C ARG A 50 0.72 -8.84 -2.24
N THR A 51 0.03 -9.95 -2.00
CA THR A 51 -0.73 -10.19 -0.77
C THR A 51 0.16 -10.26 0.48
N PRO A 52 1.22 -11.09 0.53
CA PRO A 52 2.07 -11.17 1.72
C PRO A 52 2.83 -9.85 1.99
N ILE A 53 3.27 -9.12 0.96
CA ILE A 53 3.92 -7.81 1.13
C ILE A 53 2.94 -6.81 1.74
N THR A 54 1.72 -6.73 1.21
CA THR A 54 0.68 -5.83 1.74
C THR A 54 0.34 -6.17 3.20
N GLY A 55 0.24 -7.46 3.52
CA GLY A 55 0.01 -7.94 4.89
C GLY A 55 1.15 -7.58 5.85
N ALA A 56 2.41 -7.81 5.45
CA ALA A 56 3.57 -7.52 6.29
C ALA A 56 3.71 -6.03 6.62
N PHE A 57 3.59 -5.16 5.61
CA PHE A 57 3.70 -3.72 5.83
C PHE A 57 2.54 -3.16 6.64
N SER A 58 1.30 -3.59 6.38
CA SER A 58 0.15 -3.17 7.18
C SER A 58 0.30 -3.57 8.65
N LEU A 59 0.72 -4.80 8.93
CA LEU A 59 1.04 -5.25 10.29
C LEU A 59 2.14 -4.41 10.94
N MET A 60 3.23 -4.13 10.20
CA MET A 60 4.33 -3.33 10.72
C MET A 60 3.87 -1.91 11.12
N PHE A 61 3.08 -1.24 10.27
CA PHE A 61 2.54 0.08 10.57
C PHE A 61 1.52 0.07 11.72
N LEU A 62 0.70 -0.99 11.83
CA LEU A 62 -0.21 -1.15 12.96
C LEU A 62 0.54 -1.34 14.28
N LEU A 63 1.59 -2.17 14.29
CA LEU A 63 2.42 -2.35 15.48
C LEU A 63 3.15 -1.06 15.84
N ALA A 64 3.71 -0.35 14.86
CA ALA A 64 4.39 0.93 15.07
C ALA A 64 3.45 1.99 15.67
N SER A 65 2.21 2.11 15.16
CA SER A 65 1.25 3.08 15.68
C SER A 65 0.84 2.79 17.11
N VAL A 66 0.59 1.52 17.45
CA VAL A 66 0.30 1.08 18.82
C VAL A 66 1.48 1.37 19.74
N PHE A 67 2.71 1.09 19.31
CA PHE A 67 3.91 1.31 20.11
C PHE A 67 4.12 2.80 20.41
N ILE A 68 3.94 3.68 19.42
CA ILE A 68 4.04 5.14 19.60
C ILE A 68 2.99 5.63 20.60
N VAL A 69 1.75 5.14 20.53
CA VAL A 69 0.67 5.57 21.43
C VAL A 69 0.88 5.06 22.86
N LEU A 70 1.38 3.83 23.05
CA LEU A 70 1.64 3.29 24.40
C LEU A 70 2.94 3.77 25.05
N MET A 71 3.93 4.19 24.26
CA MET A 71 5.15 4.80 24.81
C MET A 71 4.96 6.27 25.23
N ALA A 72 3.87 6.91 24.80
CA ALA A 72 3.49 8.27 25.21
C ALA A 72 2.72 8.26 26.55
#